data_AF-A0A380GNB1-F1
#
_entry.id   AF-A0A380GNB1-F1
#
_cell.length_a   1.000
_cell.length_b   1.000
_cell.length_c   1.000
_cell.angle_alpha   90.00
_cell.angle_beta   90.00
_cell.angle_gamma   90.00
#
_symmetry.space_group_name_H-M   'P 1'
#
loop_
_entity.id
_entity.type
_entity.pdbx_description
1 polymer ?
#
loop_
_entity_poly.entity_id
_entity_poly.type
_entity_poly.pdbx_seq_one_letter_code
_entity_poly.pdbx_strand_id
1 'polypeptide(L)'
;MAVSNSSKIKDVVNNLTENVPDLFKYNGEIAKQLFLHDEFNLNDKVDISVERKFLGEVLKFIPKDSIIKLHDGKNETPDFSNVHFSDVTHANIYADDELVMTVIVYDVENDEWMFRWNHNIRLPEKHIYFHSIKWDVDYIKPEIVLMYELLDPIDYHQLPNYRNVIDSLSYYQFVILRLVVGDERINQALISENRAI
;
A
#
# COMPACT_ATOMS: atom_id res chain seq x y z
N MET A 1 -22.56 13.96 -17.12
CA MET A 1 -21.35 13.35 -17.71
C MET A 1 -20.75 12.47 -16.64
N ALA A 2 -20.49 11.20 -16.93
CA ALA A 2 -19.81 10.34 -15.97
C ALA A 2 -18.39 10.85 -15.77
N VAL A 3 -18.05 11.23 -14.55
CA VAL A 3 -16.68 11.52 -14.13
C VAL A 3 -15.92 10.20 -14.27
N SER A 4 -14.87 10.15 -15.10
CA SER A 4 -14.07 8.94 -15.25
C SER A 4 -13.50 8.51 -13.90
N ASN A 5 -13.35 7.21 -13.66
CA ASN A 5 -12.79 6.69 -12.40
C ASN A 5 -11.43 7.37 -12.05
N SER A 6 -10.60 7.60 -13.06
CA SER A 6 -9.32 8.32 -12.93
C SER A 6 -9.42 9.76 -12.42
N SER A 7 -10.53 10.48 -12.66
CA SER A 7 -10.72 11.83 -12.10
C SER A 7 -10.99 11.78 -10.61
N LYS A 8 -11.77 10.82 -10.12
CA LYS A 8 -12.07 10.69 -8.68
C LYS A 8 -10.85 10.25 -7.89
N ILE A 9 -10.08 9.30 -8.44
CA ILE A 9 -8.79 8.89 -7.87
C ILE A 9 -7.89 10.12 -7.72
N LYS A 10 -7.78 10.93 -8.77
CA LYS A 10 -6.99 12.17 -8.74
C LYS A 10 -7.53 13.16 -7.71
N ASP A 11 -8.84 13.31 -7.57
CA ASP A 11 -9.41 14.21 -6.57
C ASP A 11 -9.04 13.78 -5.13
N VAL A 12 -9.15 12.48 -4.81
CA VAL A 12 -8.72 11.94 -3.51
C VAL A 12 -7.22 12.17 -3.31
N VAL A 13 -6.39 11.81 -4.29
CA VAL A 13 -4.93 11.92 -4.20
C VAL A 13 -4.47 13.38 -4.08
N ASN A 14 -5.04 14.28 -4.87
CA ASN A 14 -4.71 15.71 -4.82
C ASN A 14 -5.03 16.29 -3.45
N ASN A 15 -6.21 15.96 -2.90
CA ASN A 15 -6.59 16.48 -1.58
C ASN A 15 -5.64 15.97 -0.47
N LEU A 16 -5.19 14.72 -0.54
CA LEU A 16 -4.18 14.19 0.39
C LEU A 16 -2.82 14.86 0.20
N THR A 17 -2.38 15.03 -1.04
CA THR A 17 -1.07 15.61 -1.38
C THR A 17 -0.99 17.09 -0.98
N GLU A 18 -2.09 17.84 -1.11
CA GLU A 18 -2.13 19.26 -0.73
C GLU A 18 -2.16 19.47 0.79
N ASN A 19 -2.77 18.56 1.56
CA ASN A 19 -3.05 18.78 2.98
C ASN A 19 -2.17 17.96 3.93
N VAL A 20 -1.78 16.75 3.54
CA VAL A 20 -1.05 15.78 4.39
C VAL A 20 0.04 15.00 3.63
N PRO A 21 0.89 15.65 2.80
CA PRO A 21 1.85 14.95 1.93
C PRO A 21 2.85 14.06 2.69
N ASP A 22 3.24 14.48 3.89
CA ASP A 22 4.25 13.78 4.68
C ASP A 22 3.70 12.58 5.47
N LEU A 23 2.37 12.48 5.62
CA LEU A 23 1.73 11.51 6.52
C LEU A 23 1.44 10.16 5.88
N PHE A 24 1.66 10.03 4.57
CA PHE A 24 1.48 8.79 3.84
C PHE A 24 2.64 8.53 2.87
N LYS A 25 2.71 7.29 2.40
CA LYS A 25 3.67 6.81 1.39
C LYS A 25 2.89 6.03 0.33
N TYR A 26 3.18 6.22 -0.95
CA TYR A 26 2.56 5.42 -2.00
C TYR A 26 2.96 3.94 -1.88
N ASN A 27 2.05 3.03 -2.17
CA ASN A 27 2.25 1.58 -2.08
C ASN A 27 1.66 0.88 -3.33
N GLY A 28 1.71 -0.44 -3.38
CA GLY A 28 1.15 -1.27 -4.45
C GLY A 28 1.75 -0.94 -5.81
N GLU A 29 0.89 -0.86 -6.82
CA GLU A 29 1.30 -0.59 -8.20
C GLU A 29 2.06 0.73 -8.34
N ILE A 30 1.66 1.78 -7.61
CA ILE A 30 2.31 3.09 -7.67
C ILE A 30 3.77 3.01 -7.23
N ALA A 31 4.05 2.27 -6.16
CA ALA A 31 5.42 2.05 -5.70
C ALA A 31 6.25 1.23 -6.70
N LYS A 32 5.63 0.22 -7.34
CA LYS A 32 6.29 -0.63 -8.34
C LYS A 32 6.65 0.15 -9.61
N GLN A 33 5.75 0.99 -10.16
CA GLN A 33 6.06 1.82 -11.33
C GLN A 33 7.15 2.87 -11.03
N LEU A 34 7.13 3.48 -9.83
CA LEU A 34 8.15 4.44 -9.41
C LEU A 34 9.53 3.77 -9.33
N PHE A 35 9.57 2.55 -8.81
CA PHE A 35 10.80 1.78 -8.69
C PHE A 35 11.34 1.29 -10.05
N LEU A 36 10.48 0.72 -10.90
CA LEU A 36 10.90 0.08 -12.15
C LEU A 36 11.14 1.08 -13.29
N HIS A 37 10.32 2.12 -13.35
CA HIS A 37 10.20 2.96 -14.54
C HIS A 37 10.31 4.45 -14.24
N ASP A 38 10.36 4.86 -12.96
CA ASP A 38 10.30 6.27 -12.54
C ASP A 38 9.06 6.99 -13.11
N GLU A 39 7.94 6.26 -13.14
CA GLU A 39 6.62 6.70 -13.63
C GLU A 39 5.64 6.89 -12.47
N PHE A 40 4.68 7.80 -12.64
CA PHE A 40 3.67 8.13 -11.63
C PHE A 40 2.28 8.28 -12.27
N ASN A 41 1.68 7.15 -12.60
CA ASN A 41 0.35 7.06 -13.20
C ASN A 41 -0.74 6.82 -12.13
N LEU A 42 -1.80 7.62 -12.14
CA LEU A 42 -2.93 7.56 -11.20
C LEU A 42 -4.25 7.20 -11.91
N ASN A 43 -4.19 6.38 -12.96
CA ASN A 43 -5.38 6.02 -13.75
C ASN A 43 -6.22 4.91 -13.10
N ASP A 44 -5.62 4.10 -12.22
CA ASP A 44 -6.23 2.97 -11.54
C ASP A 44 -6.17 3.15 -10.02
N LYS A 45 -6.80 2.22 -9.27
CA LYS A 45 -6.85 2.22 -7.80
C LYS A 45 -5.46 2.51 -7.21
N VAL A 46 -5.39 3.46 -6.28
CA VAL A 46 -4.15 3.88 -5.62
C VAL A 46 -4.04 3.25 -4.24
N ASP A 47 -2.92 2.61 -3.96
CA ASP A 47 -2.61 2.11 -2.61
C ASP A 47 -1.66 3.08 -1.91
N ILE A 48 -1.94 3.37 -0.64
CA ILE A 48 -1.06 4.17 0.22
C ILE A 48 -0.81 3.44 1.53
N SER A 49 0.25 3.85 2.22
CA SER A 49 0.61 3.36 3.55
C SER A 49 0.74 4.50 4.53
N VAL A 50 0.15 4.30 5.70
CA VAL A 50 0.02 5.33 6.74
C VAL A 50 0.41 4.72 8.07
N GLU A 51 1.23 5.44 8.84
CA GLU A 51 1.53 5.05 10.21
C GLU A 51 0.25 5.16 11.05
N ARG A 52 -0.04 4.17 11.90
CA ARG A 52 -1.29 4.10 12.66
C ARG A 52 -1.66 5.41 13.37
N LYS A 53 -0.69 6.11 13.97
CA LYS A 53 -0.93 7.37 14.70
C LYS A 53 -1.47 8.50 13.79
N PHE A 54 -1.24 8.43 12.48
CA PHE A 54 -1.69 9.42 11.50
C PHE A 54 -2.93 8.99 10.72
N LEU A 55 -3.42 7.76 10.89
CA LEU A 55 -4.59 7.26 10.13
C LEU A 55 -5.80 8.19 10.24
N GLY A 56 -6.13 8.62 11.45
CA GLY A 56 -7.26 9.53 11.67
C GLY A 56 -7.07 10.90 11.01
N GLU A 57 -5.83 11.37 10.84
CA GLU A 57 -5.54 12.64 10.17
C GLU A 57 -5.67 12.51 8.65
N VAL A 58 -5.10 11.45 8.08
CA VAL A 58 -5.22 11.16 6.64
C VAL A 58 -6.68 10.98 6.22
N LEU A 59 -7.46 10.23 7.00
CA LEU A 59 -8.87 9.96 6.65
C LEU A 59 -9.77 11.21 6.68
N LYS A 60 -9.39 12.28 7.42
CA LYS A 60 -10.14 13.55 7.41
C LYS A 60 -10.11 14.27 6.06
N PHE A 61 -9.07 14.02 5.27
CA PHE A 61 -8.87 14.63 3.96
C PHE A 61 -9.35 13.73 2.82
N ILE A 62 -10.04 12.64 3.13
CA ILE A 62 -10.81 11.93 2.10
C ILE A 62 -12.07 12.76 1.78
N PRO A 63 -12.41 12.95 0.49
CA PRO A 63 -13.61 13.68 0.08
C PRO A 63 -14.88 13.17 0.77
N LYS A 64 -15.75 14.10 1.21
CA LYS A 64 -16.92 13.79 2.06
C LYS A 64 -17.99 12.94 1.38
N ASP A 65 -17.99 12.91 0.06
CA ASP A 65 -18.85 12.10 -0.80
C ASP A 65 -18.31 10.67 -0.99
N SER A 66 -17.09 10.38 -0.52
CA SER A 66 -16.54 9.03 -0.51
C SER A 66 -17.05 8.21 0.68
N ILE A 67 -17.17 6.90 0.49
CA ILE A 67 -17.46 5.94 1.55
C ILE A 67 -16.14 5.36 2.05
N ILE A 68 -15.88 5.47 3.36
CA ILE A 68 -14.72 4.88 4.01
C ILE A 68 -15.16 3.62 4.75
N LYS A 69 -14.56 2.48 4.45
CA LYS A 69 -14.74 1.23 5.20
C LYS A 69 -13.45 0.86 5.92
N LEU A 70 -13.48 0.75 7.24
CA LEU A 70 -12.35 0.31 8.06
C LEU A 70 -12.40 -1.21 8.23
N HIS A 71 -11.24 -1.86 8.13
CA HIS A 71 -11.09 -3.30 8.26
C HIS A 71 -10.20 -3.66 9.45
N ASP A 72 -10.66 -4.53 10.35
CA ASP A 72 -9.91 -5.03 11.51
C ASP A 72 -9.23 -6.39 11.26
N GLY A 73 -9.24 -6.86 10.00
CA GLY A 73 -8.76 -8.18 9.59
C GLY A 73 -9.80 -9.30 9.70
N LYS A 74 -10.97 -9.05 10.29
CA LYS A 74 -12.11 -10.00 10.38
C LYS A 74 -13.41 -9.43 9.84
N ASN A 75 -13.64 -8.15 10.09
CA ASN A 75 -14.84 -7.42 9.74
C ASN A 75 -14.47 -6.16 8.96
N GLU A 76 -15.46 -5.62 8.24
CA GLU A 76 -15.43 -4.28 7.68
C GLU A 76 -16.58 -3.45 8.27
N THR A 77 -16.35 -2.16 8.52
CA THR A 77 -17.39 -1.26 9.00
C THR A 77 -17.19 0.16 8.45
N PRO A 78 -18.26 0.82 7.98
CA PRO A 78 -18.23 2.26 7.73
C PRO A 78 -18.47 3.09 9.00
N ASP A 79 -18.88 2.46 10.10
CA ASP A 79 -19.08 3.10 11.40
C ASP A 79 -17.82 2.98 12.26
N PHE A 80 -17.16 4.12 12.46
CA PHE A 80 -15.88 4.25 13.15
C PHE A 80 -16.00 3.98 14.65
N SER A 81 -17.22 4.02 15.21
CA SER A 81 -17.46 3.68 16.62
C SER A 81 -17.46 2.17 16.90
N ASN A 82 -17.61 1.35 15.86
CA ASN A 82 -17.65 -0.11 15.95
C ASN A 82 -16.29 -0.78 15.76
N VAL A 83 -15.21 0.00 15.66
CA VAL A 83 -13.85 -0.52 15.49
C VAL A 83 -12.87 0.19 16.40
N HIS A 84 -11.96 -0.58 17.01
CA HIS A 84 -10.83 -0.02 17.72
C HIS A 84 -9.74 0.36 16.71
N PHE A 85 -9.33 1.64 16.70
CA PHE A 85 -8.26 2.13 15.80
C PHE A 85 -6.93 1.36 15.95
N SER A 86 -6.67 0.76 17.11
CA SER A 86 -5.53 -0.14 17.34
C SER A 86 -5.56 -1.39 16.46
N ASP A 87 -6.75 -1.81 16.05
CA ASP A 87 -6.97 -3.09 15.39
C ASP A 87 -7.17 -2.92 13.88
N VAL A 88 -7.32 -1.67 13.41
CA VAL A 88 -7.49 -1.38 11.98
C VAL A 88 -6.26 -1.80 11.20
N THR A 89 -6.47 -2.67 10.22
CA THR A 89 -5.45 -3.16 9.29
C THR A 89 -5.40 -2.30 8.03
N HIS A 90 -6.54 -1.90 7.50
CA HIS A 90 -6.61 -1.03 6.34
C HIS A 90 -7.96 -0.31 6.28
N ALA A 91 -8.02 0.72 5.45
CA ALA A 91 -9.25 1.38 5.07
C ALA A 91 -9.43 1.30 3.55
N ASN A 92 -10.63 0.95 3.10
CA ASN A 92 -11.01 1.00 1.69
C ASN A 92 -11.85 2.24 1.44
N ILE A 93 -11.49 3.01 0.42
CA ILE A 93 -12.15 4.25 0.02
C ILE A 93 -12.89 4.00 -1.29
N TYR A 94 -14.21 4.23 -1.26
CA TYR A 94 -15.08 4.06 -2.42
C TYR A 94 -15.63 5.40 -2.89
N ALA A 95 -15.67 5.62 -4.20
CA ALA A 95 -16.27 6.80 -4.83
C ALA A 95 -17.26 6.37 -5.92
N ASP A 96 -18.56 6.61 -5.71
CA ASP A 96 -19.68 6.01 -6.46
C ASP A 96 -19.56 4.49 -6.60
N ASP A 97 -19.45 3.78 -5.48
CA ASP A 97 -19.36 2.31 -5.38
C ASP A 97 -18.10 1.65 -6.00
N GLU A 98 -17.19 2.43 -6.59
CA GLU A 98 -15.89 1.94 -7.08
C GLU A 98 -14.81 2.10 -6.01
N LEU A 99 -14.01 1.05 -5.78
CA LEU A 99 -12.83 1.11 -4.90
C LEU A 99 -11.74 1.94 -5.58
N VAL A 100 -11.47 3.13 -5.05
CA VAL A 100 -10.49 4.08 -5.62
C VAL A 100 -9.17 4.08 -4.87
N MET A 101 -9.17 3.72 -3.58
CA MET A 101 -7.96 3.70 -2.77
C MET A 101 -8.03 2.69 -1.63
N THR A 102 -6.90 2.05 -1.36
CA THR A 102 -6.69 1.29 -0.11
C THR A 102 -5.60 1.97 0.72
N VAL A 103 -5.94 2.29 1.97
CA VAL A 103 -5.04 2.87 2.97
C VAL A 103 -4.55 1.75 3.89
N ILE A 104 -3.31 1.31 3.70
CA ILE A 104 -2.68 0.24 4.48
C ILE A 104 -2.07 0.85 5.75
N VAL A 105 -2.41 0.29 6.92
CA VAL A 105 -1.90 0.76 8.21
C VAL A 105 -0.65 0.00 8.61
N TYR A 106 0.43 0.72 8.94
CA TYR A 106 1.62 0.11 9.55
C TYR A 106 1.90 0.69 10.93
N ASP A 107 2.65 -0.07 11.71
CA ASP A 107 2.97 0.24 13.10
C ASP A 107 4.45 0.56 13.25
N VAL A 108 4.75 1.59 14.05
CA VAL A 108 6.11 2.00 14.42
C VAL A 108 6.22 2.02 15.93
N GLU A 109 7.26 1.39 16.45
CA GLU A 109 7.61 1.39 17.87
C GLU A 109 9.10 1.70 18.01
N ASN A 110 9.47 2.73 18.80
CA ASN A 110 10.86 3.16 18.99
C ASN A 110 11.60 3.43 17.65
N ASP A 111 10.96 4.16 16.73
CA ASP A 111 11.47 4.47 15.39
C ASP A 111 11.70 3.23 14.47
N GLU A 112 11.18 2.08 14.87
CA GLU A 112 11.21 0.85 14.09
C GLU A 112 9.82 0.49 13.57
N TRP A 113 9.69 0.39 12.25
CA TRP A 113 8.56 -0.25 11.61
C TRP A 113 8.51 -1.73 12.00
N MET A 114 7.31 -2.21 12.30
CA MET A 114 7.03 -3.60 12.63
C MET A 114 6.22 -4.27 11.52
N PHE A 115 6.69 -5.41 11.04
CA PHE A 115 5.94 -6.19 10.07
C PHE A 115 4.70 -6.82 10.70
N ARG A 116 3.52 -6.53 10.15
CA ARG A 116 2.21 -6.88 10.75
C ARG A 116 2.08 -8.35 11.16
N TRP A 117 2.48 -9.30 10.31
CA TRP A 117 2.29 -10.73 10.61
C TRP A 117 3.36 -11.31 11.55
N ASN A 118 4.45 -10.57 11.76
CA ASN A 118 5.51 -10.98 12.68
C ASN A 118 6.28 -9.76 13.18
N HIS A 119 5.91 -9.25 14.34
CA HIS A 119 6.50 -8.05 14.96
C HIS A 119 7.99 -8.22 15.36
N ASN A 120 8.57 -9.41 15.21
CA ASN A 120 10.02 -9.62 15.36
C ASN A 120 10.80 -9.16 14.12
N ILE A 121 10.14 -9.03 12.97
CA ILE A 121 10.72 -8.42 11.79
C ILE A 121 10.56 -6.91 11.94
N ARG A 122 11.68 -6.24 12.17
CA ARG A 122 11.76 -4.80 12.42
C ARG A 122 12.80 -4.16 11.52
N LEU A 123 12.49 -2.95 11.08
CA LEU A 123 13.41 -2.09 10.33
C LEU A 123 13.25 -0.65 10.83
N PRO A 124 14.30 0.17 10.87
CA PRO A 124 14.13 1.60 11.07
C PRO A 124 13.09 2.16 10.09
N GLU A 125 12.14 2.97 10.57
CA GLU A 125 11.03 3.49 9.76
C GLU A 125 11.52 4.16 8.48
N LYS A 126 12.56 5.01 8.58
CA LYS A 126 13.22 5.65 7.43
C LYS A 126 13.77 4.69 6.37
N HIS A 127 13.86 3.39 6.66
CA HIS A 127 14.31 2.37 5.72
C HIS A 127 13.16 1.66 5.01
N ILE A 128 11.89 1.97 5.27
CA ILE A 128 10.76 1.28 4.62
C ILE A 128 10.28 1.94 3.33
N TYR A 129 10.79 3.13 3.01
CA TYR A 129 10.39 3.89 1.82
C TYR A 129 11.59 4.49 1.10
N PHE A 130 11.36 4.89 -0.15
CA PHE A 130 12.22 5.75 -0.95
C PHE A 130 11.52 7.09 -1.21
N HIS A 131 12.30 8.11 -1.56
CA HIS A 131 11.81 9.39 -2.03
C HIS A 131 12.09 9.52 -3.52
N SER A 132 11.05 9.75 -4.33
CA SER A 132 11.21 10.07 -5.75
C SER A 132 11.48 11.56 -5.92
N ILE A 133 12.69 11.92 -6.36
CA ILE A 133 13.07 13.32 -6.59
C ILE A 133 12.26 13.96 -7.72
N LYS A 134 11.95 13.18 -8.77
CA LYS A 134 11.25 13.69 -9.96
C LYS A 134 9.80 14.04 -9.66
N TRP A 135 9.15 13.20 -8.86
CA TRP A 135 7.73 13.32 -8.55
C TRP A 135 7.47 13.97 -7.19
N ASP A 136 8.51 14.16 -6.38
CA ASP A 136 8.46 14.73 -5.03
C ASP A 136 7.49 13.98 -4.10
N VAL A 137 7.58 12.64 -4.14
CA VAL A 137 6.71 11.75 -3.36
C VAL A 137 7.51 10.63 -2.72
N ASP A 138 7.07 10.20 -1.55
CA ASP A 138 7.59 9.03 -0.88
C ASP A 138 6.78 7.77 -1.23
N TYR A 139 7.46 6.64 -1.41
CA TYR A 139 6.83 5.37 -1.74
C TYR A 139 7.50 4.20 -1.01
N ILE A 140 6.69 3.22 -0.58
CA ILE A 140 7.15 2.02 0.12
C ILE A 140 8.10 1.24 -0.78
N LYS A 141 9.19 0.75 -0.19
CA LYS A 141 10.18 -0.02 -0.93
C LYS A 141 9.58 -1.29 -1.53
N PRO A 142 9.94 -1.64 -2.76
CA PRO A 142 9.31 -2.74 -3.51
C PRO A 142 9.38 -4.08 -2.79
N GLU A 143 10.47 -4.39 -2.07
CA GLU A 143 10.55 -5.63 -1.30
C GLU A 143 9.52 -5.70 -0.17
N ILE A 144 9.19 -4.56 0.46
CA ILE A 144 8.17 -4.49 1.51
C ILE A 144 6.78 -4.60 0.88
N VAL A 145 6.54 -3.94 -0.27
CA VAL A 145 5.30 -4.11 -1.05
C VAL A 145 5.06 -5.61 -1.32
N LEU A 146 6.07 -6.30 -1.85
CA LEU A 146 5.99 -7.73 -2.13
C LEU A 146 5.82 -8.59 -0.87
N MET A 147 6.38 -8.20 0.29
CA MET A 147 6.12 -8.91 1.55
C MET A 147 4.63 -8.89 1.90
N TYR A 148 3.96 -7.75 1.71
CA TYR A 148 2.53 -7.66 1.93
C TYR A 148 1.76 -8.44 0.87
N GLU A 149 1.97 -8.16 -0.42
CA GLU A 149 1.23 -8.82 -1.52
C GLU A 149 1.37 -10.36 -1.51
N LEU A 150 2.55 -10.89 -1.16
CA LEU A 150 2.78 -12.34 -1.17
C LEU A 150 2.30 -13.05 0.11
N LEU A 151 2.16 -12.34 1.22
CA LEU A 151 1.74 -12.93 2.50
C LEU A 151 0.28 -12.63 2.86
N ASP A 152 -0.34 -11.61 2.24
CA ASP A 152 -1.73 -11.25 2.51
C ASP A 152 -2.68 -12.37 2.04
N PRO A 153 -3.55 -12.91 2.92
CA PRO A 153 -4.65 -13.78 2.52
C PRO A 153 -5.76 -13.04 1.75
N ILE A 154 -5.78 -11.71 1.80
CA ILE A 154 -6.68 -10.90 0.99
C ILE A 154 -6.17 -10.96 -0.44
N ASP A 155 -7.04 -11.39 -1.33
CA ASP A 155 -6.77 -11.68 -2.72
C ASP A 155 -6.39 -10.40 -3.49
N TYR A 156 -5.14 -9.93 -3.34
CA TYR A 156 -4.50 -8.99 -4.26
C TYR A 156 -4.21 -9.73 -5.58
N HIS A 157 -5.25 -10.29 -6.21
CA HIS A 157 -5.21 -10.81 -7.56
C HIS A 157 -5.30 -9.67 -8.59
N GLN A 158 -4.45 -8.65 -8.41
CA GLN A 158 -4.00 -7.85 -9.53
C GLN A 158 -2.59 -8.34 -9.90
N LEU A 159 -2.56 -9.40 -10.70
CA LEU A 159 -1.42 -9.68 -11.58
C LEU A 159 -1.26 -8.43 -12.46
N PRO A 160 -0.09 -7.75 -12.49
CA PRO A 160 1.16 -8.40 -12.90
C PRO A 160 2.46 -7.85 -12.24
N ASN A 161 3.60 -8.36 -12.72
CA ASN A 161 4.98 -7.88 -12.59
C ASN A 161 5.82 -8.30 -11.38
N TYR A 162 5.46 -9.35 -10.65
CA TYR A 162 6.30 -9.86 -9.56
C TYR A 162 7.70 -10.22 -10.04
N ARG A 163 7.81 -10.88 -11.19
CA ARG A 163 9.12 -11.19 -11.81
C ARG A 163 9.96 -9.94 -12.05
N ASN A 164 9.41 -8.94 -12.72
CA ASN A 164 10.17 -7.73 -13.07
C ASN A 164 10.62 -6.95 -11.84
N VAL A 165 9.77 -6.87 -10.80
CA VAL A 165 10.15 -6.26 -9.53
C VAL A 165 11.26 -7.06 -8.86
N ILE A 166 11.10 -8.38 -8.71
CA ILE A 166 12.08 -9.27 -8.07
C ILE A 166 13.43 -9.21 -8.78
N ASP A 167 13.44 -9.29 -10.11
CA ASP A 167 14.67 -9.25 -10.92
C ASP A 167 15.39 -7.89 -10.82
N SER A 168 14.66 -6.83 -10.47
CA SER A 168 15.20 -5.47 -10.29
C SER A 168 15.63 -5.17 -8.85
N LEU A 169 15.30 -6.02 -7.88
CA LEU A 169 15.73 -5.84 -6.49
C LEU A 169 17.26 -5.95 -6.38
N SER A 170 17.86 -5.10 -5.55
CA SER A 170 19.24 -5.34 -5.13
C SER A 170 19.35 -6.63 -4.33
N TYR A 171 20.55 -7.20 -4.26
CA TYR A 171 20.81 -8.42 -3.49
C TYR A 171 20.30 -8.32 -2.04
N TYR A 172 20.52 -7.17 -1.39
CA TYR A 172 20.08 -6.95 -0.02
C TYR A 172 18.55 -6.96 0.11
N GLN A 173 17.85 -6.26 -0.78
CA GLN A 173 16.38 -6.22 -0.80
C GLN A 173 15.79 -7.62 -1.05
N PHE A 174 16.36 -8.36 -2.00
CA PHE A 174 15.94 -9.73 -2.30
C PHE A 174 16.17 -10.67 -1.11
N VAL A 175 17.30 -10.55 -0.40
CA VAL A 175 17.57 -11.35 0.80
C VAL A 175 16.55 -11.07 1.91
N ILE A 176 16.17 -9.81 2.15
CA ILE A 176 15.12 -9.48 3.13
C ILE A 176 13.80 -10.09 2.70
N LEU A 177 13.37 -9.90 1.44
CA LEU A 177 12.14 -10.49 0.90
C LEU A 177 12.11 -12.00 1.13
N ARG A 178 13.20 -12.69 0.76
CA ARG A 178 13.34 -14.14 0.91
C ARG A 178 13.27 -14.59 2.37
N LEU A 179 13.89 -13.85 3.28
CA LEU A 179 13.89 -14.16 4.71
C LEU A 179 12.48 -14.05 5.33
N VAL A 180 11.68 -13.09 4.86
CA VAL A 180 10.33 -12.84 5.38
C VAL A 180 9.27 -13.74 4.72
N VAL A 181 9.32 -13.87 3.40
CA VAL A 181 8.28 -14.56 2.61
C VAL A 181 8.59 -16.04 2.41
N GLY A 182 9.87 -16.41 2.29
CA GLY A 182 10.33 -17.76 2.01
C GLY A 182 10.35 -18.10 0.51
N ASP A 183 11.30 -18.97 0.13
CA ASP A 183 11.54 -19.38 -1.26
C ASP A 183 10.33 -20.01 -1.93
N GLU A 184 9.59 -20.85 -1.20
CA GLU A 184 8.47 -21.60 -1.74
C GLU A 184 7.39 -20.66 -2.27
N ARG A 185 7.02 -19.66 -1.48
CA ARG A 185 5.94 -18.72 -1.81
C ARG A 185 6.33 -17.74 -2.92
N ILE A 186 7.60 -17.29 -2.92
CA ILE A 186 8.16 -16.50 -4.03
C ILE A 186 8.10 -17.29 -5.33
N ASN A 187 8.54 -18.55 -5.33
CA ASN A 187 8.51 -19.39 -6.53
C ASN A 187 7.09 -19.69 -7.01
N GLN A 188 6.15 -19.93 -6.08
CA GLN A 188 4.74 -20.12 -6.42
C GLN A 188 4.16 -18.88 -7.12
N ALA A 189 4.45 -17.69 -6.62
CA ALA A 189 4.03 -16.43 -7.24
C ALA A 189 4.57 -16.30 -8.66
N LEU A 190 5.87 -16.54 -8.87
CA LEU A 190 6.52 -16.49 -10.19
C LEU A 190 5.97 -17.53 -11.18
N ILE A 191 5.56 -18.71 -10.71
CA ILE A 191 4.94 -19.75 -11.54
C ILE A 191 3.49 -19.38 -11.90
N SER A 192 2.74 -18.85 -10.93
CA SER A 192 1.36 -18.43 -11.13
C SER A 192 1.23 -17.29 -12.14
N GLU A 193 2.17 -16.33 -12.10
CA GLU A 193 2.25 -15.24 -13.06
C GLU A 193 2.44 -15.76 -14.49
N ASN A 194 3.35 -16.71 -14.69
CA ASN A 194 3.59 -17.33 -16.01
C ASN A 194 2.37 -18.11 -16.56
N ARG A 195 1.40 -18.49 -15.72
CA ARG A 195 0.17 -19.19 -16.14
C ARG A 195 -0.99 -18.25 -16.42
N ALA A 196 -0.90 -16.99 -15.98
CA ALA A 196 -1.92 -15.98 -16.17
C ALA A 196 -1.74 -15.15 -17.45
N ILE A 197 -0.57 -15.27 -18.10
CA ILE A 197 -0.23 -14.73 -19.42
C ILE A 197 -0.52 -15.79 -20.48
#